data_AF-A0A4Q5EMT8-F1
#
_entry.id   AF-A0A4Q5EMT8-F1
#
_cell.length_a   1.000
_cell.length_b   1.000
_cell.length_c   1.000
_cell.angle_alpha   90.00
_cell.angle_beta   90.00
_cell.angle_gamma   90.00
#
_symmetry.space_group_name_H-M   'P 1'
#
loop_
_entity.id
_entity.type
_entity.pdbx_description
1 polymer ?
#
loop_
_entity_poly.entity_id
_entity_poly.type
_entity_poly.pdbx_seq_one_letter_code
_entity_poly.pdbx_strand_id
1 'polypeptide(L)'
;MAVGNVDSEILGNILSTIAFDVRDQKICTHGMIISNVIQKYISDTLLKHVVLMSPVFWPEYQVLADEDVTVAWLMVVPITDSEKKYIEQYGISAFDSLLDKENIDVIDIHRQSAI
;
A
#
# COMPACT_ATOMS: atom_id res chain seq x y z
N MET A 1 -2.84 0.97 18.78
CA MET A 1 -2.49 -0.41 18.39
C MET A 1 -1.30 -0.27 17.45
N ALA A 2 -0.10 -0.65 17.88
CA ALA A 2 1.10 -0.52 17.04
C ALA A 2 1.10 -1.67 16.03
N VAL A 3 1.15 -1.33 14.75
CA VAL A 3 1.18 -2.27 13.63
C VAL A 3 2.65 -2.50 13.27
N GLY A 4 3.14 -3.74 13.45
CA GLY A 4 4.50 -4.14 13.10
C GLY A 4 5.59 -3.58 14.02
N ASN A 5 6.69 -4.30 14.19
CA ASN A 5 7.82 -3.95 15.07
C ASN A 5 8.69 -2.80 14.51
N VAL A 6 8.13 -1.91 13.69
CA VAL A 6 8.82 -0.77 13.08
C VAL A 6 8.38 0.52 13.76
N ASP A 7 9.35 1.40 13.95
CA ASP A 7 9.15 2.70 14.56
C ASP A 7 8.07 3.50 13.81
N SER A 8 7.11 4.03 14.55
CA SER A 8 6.08 4.93 14.04
C SER A 8 6.65 6.12 13.26
N GLU A 9 7.86 6.58 13.60
CA GLU A 9 8.56 7.64 12.88
C GLU A 9 8.96 7.19 11.46
N ILE A 10 9.45 5.96 11.31
CA ILE A 10 9.80 5.39 10.00
C ILE A 10 8.56 5.27 9.12
N LEU A 11 7.44 4.78 9.67
CA LEU A 11 6.18 4.68 8.93
C LEU A 11 5.68 6.06 8.49
N GLY A 12 5.77 7.07 9.36
CA GLY A 12 5.43 8.45 9.03
C GLY A 12 6.29 9.02 7.90
N ASN A 13 7.60 8.74 7.90
CA ASN A 13 8.51 9.19 6.86
C ASN A 13 8.24 8.51 5.50
N ILE A 14 7.95 7.21 5.49
CA ILE A 14 7.53 6.48 4.29
C ILE A 14 6.25 7.09 3.72
N LEU A 15 5.24 7.30 4.57
CA LEU A 15 3.96 7.89 4.16
C LEU A 15 4.14 9.31 3.63
N SER A 16 4.99 10.13 4.25
CA SER A 16 5.27 11.48 3.76
C SER A 16 5.91 11.45 2.37
N THR A 17 6.83 10.52 2.10
CA THR A 17 7.43 10.38 0.77
C THR A 17 6.41 9.96 -0.28
N ILE A 18 5.54 9.01 0.06
CA ILE A 18 4.41 8.62 -0.79
C ILE A 18 3.53 9.84 -1.13
N ALA A 19 3.22 10.68 -0.15
CA ALA A 19 2.41 11.87 -0.36
C ALA A 19 3.07 12.89 -1.30
N PHE A 20 4.41 13.06 -1.22
CA PHE A 20 5.15 13.89 -2.18
C PHE A 20 5.15 13.28 -3.59
N ASP A 21 5.37 11.98 -3.73
CA ASP A 21 5.33 11.30 -5.03
C ASP A 21 3.94 11.42 -5.69
N VAL A 22 2.86 11.29 -4.90
CA VAL A 22 1.47 11.48 -5.35
C VAL A 22 1.21 12.93 -5.77
N ARG A 23 1.70 13.91 -5.00
CA ARG A 23 1.59 15.34 -5.33
C ARG A 23 2.24 15.64 -6.68
N ASP A 24 3.46 15.15 -6.89
CA ASP A 24 4.24 15.43 -8.09
C ASP A 24 3.63 14.77 -9.34
N GLN A 25 3.11 13.53 -9.18
CA GLN A 25 2.41 12.82 -10.25
C GLN A 25 0.99 13.36 -10.51
N LYS A 26 0.41 14.11 -9.56
CA LYS A 26 -0.97 14.62 -9.59
C LYS A 26 -2.03 13.53 -9.78
N ILE A 27 -1.70 12.30 -9.38
CA ILE A 27 -2.56 11.12 -9.48
C ILE A 27 -2.46 10.36 -8.16
N CYS A 28 -3.61 9.97 -7.62
CA CYS A 28 -3.75 9.10 -6.46
C CYS A 28 -4.94 8.17 -6.71
N THR A 29 -4.70 6.89 -6.96
CA THR A 29 -5.76 5.95 -7.33
C THR A 29 -5.48 4.55 -6.80
N HIS A 30 -6.55 3.78 -6.61
CA HIS A 30 -6.47 2.35 -6.37
C HIS A 30 -5.64 1.65 -7.46
N GLY A 31 -4.72 0.77 -7.05
CA GLY A 31 -3.79 0.05 -7.91
C GLY A 31 -2.52 0.82 -8.28
N MET A 32 -2.37 2.07 -7.84
CA MET A 32 -1.14 2.85 -8.10
C MET A 32 0.05 2.26 -7.33
N ILE A 33 1.14 1.98 -8.05
CA ILE A 33 2.38 1.46 -7.47
C ILE A 33 3.40 2.58 -7.30
N ILE A 34 3.99 2.67 -6.12
CA ILE A 34 5.10 3.59 -5.82
C ILE A 34 6.33 2.75 -5.49
N SER A 35 7.35 2.84 -6.35
CA SER A 35 8.47 1.91 -6.36
C SER A 35 9.59 2.31 -5.39
N ASN A 36 10.18 1.32 -4.71
CA ASN A 36 11.39 1.47 -3.88
C ASN A 36 11.25 2.48 -2.76
N VAL A 37 10.03 2.84 -2.36
CA VAL A 37 9.81 3.86 -1.33
C VAL A 37 10.16 3.35 0.07
N ILE A 38 9.86 2.09 0.37
CA ILE A 38 10.18 1.50 1.68
C ILE A 38 11.69 1.24 1.80
N GLN A 39 12.33 0.80 0.71
CA GLN A 39 13.77 0.50 0.70
C GLN A 39 14.66 1.70 1.05
N LYS A 40 14.15 2.93 0.87
CA LYS A 40 14.82 4.18 1.28
C LYS A 40 14.98 4.28 2.82
N TYR A 41 14.15 3.58 3.58
CA TYR A 41 14.07 3.67 5.04
C TYR A 41 14.40 2.34 5.74
N ILE A 42 14.11 1.21 5.10
CA ILE A 42 14.35 -0.13 5.63
C ILE A 42 15.22 -0.89 4.61
N SER A 43 16.50 -1.06 4.92
CA SER A 43 17.47 -1.59 3.95
C SER A 43 17.33 -3.09 3.68
N ASP A 44 16.91 -3.87 4.67
CA ASP A 44 16.79 -5.33 4.61
C ASP A 44 15.32 -5.76 4.65
N THR A 45 14.57 -5.42 3.59
CA THR A 45 13.18 -5.85 3.42
C THR A 45 12.92 -6.36 2.01
N LEU A 46 12.07 -7.39 1.92
CA LEU A 46 11.52 -7.87 0.65
C LEU A 46 10.45 -6.91 0.11
N LEU A 47 9.76 -6.17 0.99
CA LEU A 47 8.65 -5.29 0.67
C LEU A 47 9.15 -3.89 0.29
N LYS A 48 9.80 -3.78 -0.87
CA LYS A 48 10.49 -2.55 -1.29
C LYS A 48 9.55 -1.46 -1.80
N HIS A 49 8.40 -1.85 -2.33
CA HIS A 49 7.45 -0.95 -2.99
C HIS A 49 6.16 -0.88 -2.19
N VAL A 50 5.24 -0.01 -2.62
CA VAL A 50 3.86 0.00 -2.14
C VAL A 50 2.90 0.01 -3.30
N VAL A 51 1.72 -0.55 -3.08
CA VAL A 51 0.53 -0.33 -3.91
C VAL A 51 -0.56 0.33 -3.07
N LEU A 52 -1.30 1.27 -3.66
CA LEU A 52 -2.44 1.89 -3.01
C LEU A 52 -3.68 1.04 -3.23
N MET A 53 -4.28 0.54 -2.15
CA MET A 53 -5.48 -0.31 -2.20
C MET A 53 -6.61 0.32 -1.40
N SER A 54 -7.85 -0.04 -1.72
CA SER A 54 -9.00 0.43 -0.96
C SER A 54 -9.07 -0.35 0.36
N PRO A 55 -9.29 0.28 1.52
CA PRO A 55 -9.36 -0.39 2.82
C PRO A 55 -10.72 -1.11 3.02
N VAL A 56 -11.12 -1.95 2.07
CA VAL A 56 -12.47 -2.56 2.02
C VAL A 56 -12.78 -3.45 3.23
N PHE A 57 -11.74 -3.93 3.92
CA PHE A 57 -11.86 -4.77 5.12
C PHE A 57 -12.22 -3.98 6.38
N TRP A 58 -12.17 -2.65 6.35
CA TRP A 58 -12.34 -1.79 7.52
C TRP A 58 -13.56 -0.86 7.35
N PRO A 59 -14.72 -1.22 7.93
CA PRO A 59 -15.99 -0.52 7.74
C PRO A 59 -15.96 0.96 8.12
N GLU A 60 -15.03 1.39 8.94
CA GLU A 60 -14.85 2.77 9.40
C GLU A 60 -14.28 3.71 8.32
N TYR A 61 -13.59 3.20 7.30
CA TYR A 61 -12.99 4.01 6.23
C TYR A 61 -13.92 4.15 5.03
N GLN A 62 -15.16 4.60 5.29
CA GLN A 62 -16.12 4.91 4.24
C GLN A 62 -15.79 6.24 3.55
N VAL A 63 -16.24 6.37 2.31
CA VAL A 63 -16.15 7.63 1.55
C VAL A 63 -16.87 8.74 2.34
N LEU A 64 -16.17 9.85 2.53
CA LEU A 64 -16.74 11.07 3.10
C LEU A 64 -17.10 11.99 1.95
N ALA A 65 -18.37 12.37 1.85
CA ALA A 65 -18.84 13.24 0.79
C ALA A 65 -19.68 14.39 1.37
N ASP A 66 -19.43 15.59 0.88
CA ASP A 66 -20.31 16.75 1.00
C ASP A 66 -20.68 17.27 -0.40
N GLU A 67 -21.32 18.43 -0.48
CA GLU A 67 -21.80 19.00 -1.75
C GLU A 67 -20.66 19.38 -2.71
N ASP A 68 -19.46 19.68 -2.20
CA ASP A 68 -18.34 20.25 -2.97
C ASP A 68 -17.18 19.26 -3.15
N VAL A 69 -17.03 18.31 -2.23
CA VAL A 69 -15.86 17.44 -2.10
C VAL A 69 -16.25 16.01 -1.76
N THR A 70 -15.58 15.07 -2.42
CA THR A 70 -15.59 13.65 -2.06
C THR A 70 -14.17 13.22 -1.67
N VAL A 71 -14.03 12.67 -0.47
CA VAL A 71 -12.79 12.14 0.08
C VAL A 71 -12.91 10.63 0.20
N ALA A 72 -12.02 9.91 -0.48
CA ALA A 72 -11.88 8.47 -0.38
C ALA A 72 -10.59 8.10 0.35
N TRP A 73 -10.58 6.92 0.97
CA TRP A 73 -9.43 6.38 1.69
C TRP A 73 -8.66 5.39 0.81
N LEU A 74 -7.34 5.49 0.82
CA LEU A 74 -6.43 4.50 0.23
C LEU A 74 -5.44 4.03 1.30
N MET A 75 -5.35 2.72 1.45
CA MET A 75 -4.38 2.04 2.28
C MET A 75 -3.08 1.84 1.49
N VAL A 76 -1.96 2.12 2.14
CA VAL A 76 -0.62 1.82 1.63
C VAL A 76 -0.31 0.36 1.95
N VAL A 77 -0.22 -0.48 0.92
CA VAL A 77 0.11 -1.90 1.08
C VAL A 77 1.55 -2.15 0.60
N PRO A 78 2.48 -2.55 1.50
CA PRO A 78 3.82 -2.96 1.12
C PRO A 78 3.81 -4.18 0.20
N ILE A 79 4.61 -4.16 -0.87
CA ILE A 79 4.73 -5.27 -1.83
C ILE A 79 6.17 -5.56 -2.23
N THR A 80 6.42 -6.82 -2.61
CA THR A 80 7.70 -7.29 -3.12
C THR A 80 7.92 -6.97 -4.61
N ASP A 81 9.13 -7.23 -5.12
CA ASP A 81 9.43 -7.18 -6.56
C ASP A 81 8.57 -8.17 -7.37
N SER A 82 8.31 -9.37 -6.83
CA SER A 82 7.48 -10.40 -7.50
C SER A 82 6.02 -9.97 -7.57
N GLU A 83 5.48 -9.42 -6.48
CA GLU A 83 4.11 -8.92 -6.40
C GLU A 83 3.90 -7.70 -7.30
N LYS A 84 4.86 -6.78 -7.35
CA LYS A 84 4.84 -5.66 -8.31
C LYS A 84 4.71 -6.17 -9.74
N LYS A 85 5.57 -7.12 -10.16
CA LYS A 85 5.52 -7.70 -11.52
C LYS A 85 4.20 -8.39 -11.80
N TYR A 86 3.64 -9.07 -10.80
CA TYR A 86 2.34 -9.72 -10.93
C TYR A 86 1.21 -8.71 -11.12
N ILE A 87 1.20 -7.60 -10.38
CA ILE A 87 0.21 -6.53 -10.57
C ILE A 87 0.36 -5.91 -11.97
N GLU A 88 1.59 -5.67 -12.44
CA GLU A 88 1.84 -5.15 -13.79
C GLU A 88 1.37 -6.12 -14.89
N GLN A 89 1.44 -7.44 -14.65
CA GLN A 89 1.06 -8.46 -15.63
C GLN A 89 -0.43 -8.83 -15.61
N TYR A 90 -1.02 -8.92 -14.42
CA TYR A 90 -2.36 -9.49 -14.21
C TYR A 90 -3.37 -8.47 -13.65
N GLY A 91 -2.91 -7.27 -13.28
CA GLY A 91 -3.75 -6.20 -12.73
C GLY A 91 -3.98 -6.31 -11.23
N ILE A 92 -4.43 -5.19 -10.64
CA ILE A 92 -4.65 -5.07 -9.19
C ILE A 92 -5.74 -6.01 -8.67
N SER A 93 -6.82 -6.24 -9.43
CA SER A 93 -7.91 -7.12 -8.99
C SER A 93 -7.48 -8.58 -8.84
N ALA A 94 -6.56 -9.06 -9.70
CA ALA A 94 -5.99 -10.39 -9.56
C ALA A 94 -5.11 -10.50 -8.31
N PHE A 95 -4.35 -9.45 -8.00
CA PHE A 95 -3.54 -9.38 -6.79
C PHE A 95 -4.39 -9.33 -5.52
N ASP A 96 -5.47 -8.54 -5.51
CA ASP A 96 -6.41 -8.48 -4.39
C ASP A 96 -7.03 -9.86 -4.09
N SER A 97 -7.44 -10.58 -5.14
CA SER A 97 -7.95 -11.95 -5.02
C SER A 97 -6.88 -12.94 -4.52
N LEU A 98 -5.62 -12.74 -4.89
CA LEU A 98 -4.51 -13.58 -4.42
C LEU A 98 -4.23 -13.35 -2.93
N LEU A 99 -4.19 -12.10 -2.49
CA LEU A 99 -3.98 -11.76 -1.08
C LEU A 99 -5.06 -12.38 -0.18
N ASP A 100 -6.33 -12.30 -0.61
CA ASP A 100 -7.45 -12.92 0.11
C ASP A 100 -7.34 -14.44 0.13
N LYS A 101 -7.07 -15.07 -1.02
CA LYS A 101 -6.93 -16.54 -1.14
C LYS A 101 -5.82 -17.10 -0.25
N GLU A 102 -4.69 -16.40 -0.16
CA GLU A 102 -3.53 -16.81 0.64
C GLU A 102 -3.61 -16.30 2.09
N ASN A 103 -4.69 -15.59 2.46
CA ASN A 103 -4.92 -14.99 3.78
C ASN A 103 -3.72 -14.17 4.27
N ILE A 104 -3.21 -13.31 3.39
CA ILE A 104 -2.01 -12.52 3.63
C ILE A 104 -2.31 -11.38 4.60
N ASP A 105 -1.53 -11.29 5.67
CA ASP A 105 -1.53 -10.12 6.54
C ASP A 105 -0.79 -8.96 5.86
N VAL A 106 -1.52 -8.11 5.16
CA VAL A 106 -0.96 -6.97 4.39
C VAL A 106 -0.32 -5.90 5.27
N ILE A 107 -0.59 -5.89 6.58
CA ILE A 107 0.00 -4.95 7.52
C ILE A 107 1.30 -5.49 8.16
N ASP A 108 1.62 -6.77 7.97
CA ASP A 108 2.91 -7.34 8.36
C ASP A 108 4.01 -6.94 7.35
N ILE A 109 4.83 -5.99 7.77
CA ILE A 109 5.99 -5.46 7.03
C ILE A 109 7.17 -6.44 6.90
N HIS A 110 7.12 -7.59 7.59
CA HIS A 110 8.13 -8.65 7.51
C HIS A 110 7.62 -9.91 6.80
N ARG A 111 6.40 -9.86 6.24
CA ARG A 111 5.80 -10.99 5.53
C ARG A 111 6.62 -11.40 4.31
N GLN A 112 6.45 -12.66 3.93
CA GLN A 112 6.95 -13.17 2.66
C GLN A 112 6.05 -12.74 1.49
N SER A 113 6.55 -12.96 0.28
CA SER A 113 5.79 -12.82 -0.97
C SER A 113 4.56 -13.74 -0.95
N ALA A 114 3.42 -13.24 -1.44
CA ALA A 114 2.21 -14.05 -1.70
C ALA A 114 2.32 -14.91 -2.98
N ILE A 115 3.42 -14.74 -3.73
CA ILE A 115 3.75 -15.40 -5.00
C ILE A 115 5.01 -16.23 -4.82
#